data_AF-A0A814HUH1-F1
#
_entry.id   AF-A0A814HUH1-F1
#
_cell.length_a   1.000
_cell.length_b   1.000
_cell.length_c   1.000
_cell.angle_alpha   90.00
_cell.angle_beta   90.00
_cell.angle_gamma   90.00
#
_symmetry.space_group_name_H-M   'P 1'
#
loop_
_entity.id
_entity.type
_entity.pdbx_description
1 polymer ?
#
loop_
_entity_poly.entity_id
_entity_poly.type
_entity_poly.pdbx_seq_one_letter_code
_entity_poly.pdbx_strand_id
1 'polypeptide(L)'
;MSALYTLTNPVFRSFLFYAVASVLKMMAMSLLTSRQRFRKGAFANPEDIRPSKGKKIEPTFSDPDVERVRRNHLNDIENVVPFVLIGFCYTACNPAISTALWHFRVFFFSRLFHTFAYQVPFPQPSRALGFIVGLVATLSMAVQILLQVY
;
A
#
# COMPACT_ATOMS: atom_id res chain seq x y z
N MET A 1 -4.62 9.77 33.02
CA MET A 1 -4.20 9.76 31.60
C MET A 1 -4.83 8.55 30.93
N SER A 2 -5.80 8.74 30.04
CA SER A 2 -6.33 7.65 29.23
C SER A 2 -5.19 7.05 28.42
N ALA A 3 -5.02 5.72 28.45
CA ALA A 3 -4.03 5.06 27.61
C ALA A 3 -4.32 5.44 26.15
N LEU A 4 -3.33 5.98 25.42
CA LEU A 4 -3.56 6.42 24.03
C LEU A 4 -3.70 5.22 23.09
N TYR A 5 -3.00 4.12 23.38
CA TYR A 5 -3.03 2.86 22.65
C TYR A 5 -4.10 1.91 23.20
N THR A 6 -5.35 2.33 23.13
CA THR A 6 -6.49 1.51 23.57
C THR A 6 -7.63 1.61 22.57
N LEU A 7 -8.43 0.55 22.47
CA LEU A 7 -9.59 0.53 21.57
C LEU A 7 -10.70 1.51 22.00
N THR A 8 -10.65 2.02 23.24
CA THR A 8 -11.54 3.09 23.69
C THR A 8 -11.16 4.46 23.13
N ASN A 9 -9.91 4.64 22.65
CA ASN A 9 -9.49 5.84 21.96
C ASN A 9 -9.97 5.79 20.50
N PRO A 10 -10.89 6.69 20.08
CA PRO A 10 -11.43 6.68 18.72
C PRO A 10 -10.36 6.92 17.64
N VAL A 11 -9.30 7.66 17.95
CA VAL A 11 -8.18 7.90 17.03
C VAL A 11 -7.42 6.60 16.78
N PHE A 12 -7.00 5.92 17.84
CA PHE A 12 -6.25 4.67 17.74
C PHE A 12 -7.08 3.55 17.10
N ARG A 13 -8.35 3.43 17.46
CA ARG A 13 -9.28 2.49 16.82
C ARG A 13 -9.41 2.74 15.32
N SER A 14 -9.55 4.00 14.92
CA SER A 14 -9.66 4.37 13.49
C SER A 14 -8.35 4.09 12.75
N PHE A 15 -7.21 4.46 13.35
CA PHE A 15 -5.89 4.16 12.82
C PHE A 15 -5.71 2.66 12.57
N LEU A 16 -6.01 1.81 13.56
CA LEU A 16 -5.89 0.35 13.43
C LEU A 16 -6.70 -0.18 12.26
N PHE A 17 -7.94 0.28 12.09
CA PHE A 17 -8.79 -0.15 10.97
C PHE A 17 -8.14 0.19 9.62
N TYR A 18 -7.73 1.44 9.41
CA TYR A 18 -7.16 1.87 8.12
C TYR A 18 -5.75 1.31 7.88
N ALA A 19 -4.94 1.14 8.93
CA ALA A 19 -3.63 0.51 8.86
C ALA A 19 -3.75 -0.96 8.44
N VAL A 20 -4.58 -1.74 9.15
CA VAL A 20 -4.81 -3.16 8.83
C VAL A 20 -5.44 -3.30 7.44
N ALA A 21 -6.42 -2.47 7.09
CA ALA A 21 -7.01 -2.49 5.75
C ALA A 21 -5.97 -2.21 4.64
N SER A 22 -5.06 -1.25 4.86
CA SER A 22 -3.97 -0.94 3.93
C SER A 22 -2.99 -2.11 3.78
N VAL A 23 -2.64 -2.76 4.89
CA VAL A 23 -1.75 -3.94 4.91
C VAL A 23 -2.41 -5.13 4.23
N LEU A 24 -3.68 -5.42 4.51
CA LEU A 24 -4.42 -6.50 3.86
C LEU A 24 -4.49 -6.29 2.35
N LYS A 25 -4.71 -5.05 1.90
CA LYS A 25 -4.67 -4.70 0.48
C LYS A 25 -3.29 -4.93 -0.13
N MET A 26 -2.22 -4.57 0.58
CA MET A 26 -0.84 -4.86 0.15
C MET A 26 -0.58 -6.37 0.05
N MET A 27 -1.06 -7.17 1.00
CA MET A 27 -0.98 -8.63 0.93
C MET A 27 -1.76 -9.20 -0.27
N ALA A 28 -2.93 -8.64 -0.58
CA ALA A 28 -3.70 -9.03 -1.76
C ALA A 28 -2.94 -8.77 -3.08
N MET A 29 -2.09 -7.73 -3.15
CA MET A 29 -1.23 -7.47 -4.32
C MET A 29 -0.20 -8.58 -4.54
N SER A 30 0.30 -9.22 -3.48
CA SER A 30 1.15 -10.41 -3.58
C SER A 30 0.41 -11.56 -4.26
N LEU A 31 -0.82 -11.84 -3.83
CA LEU A 31 -1.66 -12.89 -4.42
C LEU A 31 -1.99 -12.62 -5.90
N LEU A 32 -2.27 -11.36 -6.25
CA LEU A 32 -2.48 -10.96 -7.65
C LEU A 32 -1.23 -11.18 -8.51
N THR A 33 -0.04 -10.91 -7.96
CA THR A 33 1.23 -11.16 -8.66
C THR A 33 1.38 -12.65 -8.96
N SER A 34 1.16 -13.51 -7.96
CA SER A 34 1.21 -14.97 -8.13
C SER A 34 0.18 -15.44 -9.16
N ARG A 35 -1.06 -14.97 -9.09
CA ARG A 35 -2.11 -15.29 -10.07
C ARG A 35 -1.70 -14.91 -11.49
N GLN A 36 -1.08 -13.74 -11.68
CA GLN A 36 -0.62 -13.30 -13.00
C GLN A 36 0.52 -14.19 -13.53
N ARG A 37 1.46 -14.60 -12.67
CA ARG A 37 2.52 -15.55 -13.03
C ARG A 37 1.95 -16.89 -13.49
N PHE A 38 1.02 -17.46 -12.73
CA PHE A 38 0.34 -18.72 -13.12
C PHE A 38 -0.44 -18.58 -14.43
N ARG A 39 -1.15 -17.47 -14.62
CA ARG A 39 -1.93 -17.21 -15.85
C ARG A 39 -1.05 -17.07 -17.09
N LYS A 40 0.13 -16.45 -16.95
CA LYS A 40 1.05 -16.17 -18.06
C LYS A 40 2.11 -17.27 -18.25
N GLY A 41 2.24 -18.19 -17.29
CA GLY A 41 3.35 -19.15 -17.26
C GLY A 41 4.72 -18.48 -17.04
N ALA A 42 4.74 -17.23 -16.57
CA ALA A 42 5.93 -16.42 -16.42
C ALA A 42 6.49 -16.56 -14.99
N PHE A 43 7.23 -17.64 -14.76
CA PHE A 43 7.91 -17.91 -13.50
C PHE A 43 9.35 -17.38 -13.53
N ALA A 44 9.76 -16.78 -12.42
CA ALA A 44 11.12 -16.26 -12.24
C ALA A 44 12.12 -17.36 -11.87
N ASN A 45 11.61 -18.44 -11.29
CA ASN A 45 12.39 -19.48 -10.67
C ASN A 45 12.28 -20.75 -11.51
N PRO A 46 13.40 -21.39 -11.89
CA PRO A 46 13.40 -22.57 -12.75
C PRO A 46 12.65 -23.77 -12.14
N GLU A 47 12.59 -23.87 -10.81
CA GLU A 47 11.86 -24.91 -10.09
C GLU A 47 10.33 -24.80 -10.21
N ASP A 48 9.81 -23.58 -10.39
CA ASP A 48 8.37 -23.33 -10.54
C ASP A 48 7.89 -23.58 -11.98
N ILE A 49 8.82 -23.72 -12.92
CA ILE A 49 8.54 -23.99 -14.32
C ILE A 49 8.13 -25.46 -14.45
N ARG A 50 6.83 -25.70 -14.57
CA ARG A 50 6.35 -27.04 -14.96
C ARG A 50 6.86 -27.33 -16.38
N PRO A 51 7.60 -28.43 -16.60
CA PRO A 51 8.03 -28.81 -17.94
C PRO A 51 6.79 -29.09 -18.78
N SER A 52 6.44 -28.15 -19.67
CA SER A 52 5.40 -28.37 -20.67
C SER A 52 5.98 -29.25 -21.77
N LYS A 53 5.25 -30.31 -22.16
CA LYS A 53 5.60 -31.32 -23.18
C LYS A 53 6.58 -30.80 -24.25
N GLY A 54 7.86 -31.06 -24.06
CA GLY A 54 8.91 -30.83 -25.07
C GLY A 54 9.44 -29.40 -25.25
N LYS A 55 9.01 -28.40 -24.46
CA LYS A 55 9.59 -27.04 -24.51
C LYS A 55 10.38 -26.74 -23.23
N LYS A 56 11.67 -26.46 -23.37
CA LYS A 56 12.44 -25.74 -22.33
C LYS A 56 11.82 -24.36 -22.21
N ILE A 57 11.09 -24.13 -21.13
CA ILE A 57 10.60 -22.81 -20.77
C ILE A 57 11.72 -22.19 -19.94
N GLU A 58 12.28 -21.08 -20.41
CA GLU A 58 13.29 -20.35 -19.66
C GLU A 58 12.62 -19.42 -18.62
N PRO A 59 13.29 -19.15 -17.48
CA PRO A 59 12.81 -18.18 -16.50
C PRO A 59 12.47 -16.84 -17.15
N THR A 60 11.21 -16.43 -17.03
CA THR A 60 10.72 -15.20 -17.66
C THR A 60 10.57 -14.13 -16.59
N PHE A 61 11.55 -13.23 -16.54
CA PHE A 61 11.58 -12.13 -15.57
C PHE A 61 10.82 -10.88 -16.04
N SER A 62 10.67 -10.71 -17.35
CA SER A 62 10.27 -9.46 -18.00
C SER A 62 8.85 -9.45 -18.57
N ASP A 63 7.96 -10.35 -18.12
CA ASP A 63 6.56 -10.30 -18.56
C ASP A 63 5.93 -8.95 -18.16
N PRO A 64 5.49 -8.12 -19.12
CA PRO A 64 5.04 -6.76 -18.84
C PRO A 64 3.88 -6.69 -17.85
N ASP A 65 3.00 -7.69 -17.85
CA ASP A 65 1.85 -7.72 -16.95
C ASP A 65 2.26 -8.10 -15.52
N VAL A 66 3.13 -9.11 -15.37
CA VAL A 66 3.68 -9.50 -14.06
C VAL A 66 4.50 -8.35 -13.46
N GLU A 67 5.35 -7.71 -14.25
CA GLU A 67 6.12 -6.55 -13.79
C GLU A 67 5.22 -5.39 -13.40
N ARG A 68 4.12 -5.16 -14.13
CA ARG A 68 3.15 -4.11 -13.80
C ARG A 68 2.56 -4.33 -12.41
N VAL A 69 2.12 -5.54 -12.07
CA VAL A 69 1.63 -5.85 -10.72
C VAL A 69 2.75 -5.70 -9.68
N ARG A 70 3.97 -6.15 -9.99
CA ARG A 70 5.13 -6.05 -9.08
C ARG A 70 5.50 -4.60 -8.77
N ARG A 71 5.51 -3.71 -9.76
CA ARG A 71 5.80 -2.27 -9.58
C ARG A 71 4.73 -1.60 -8.72
N ASN A 72 3.46 -1.97 -8.91
CA ASN A 72 2.37 -1.47 -8.06
C ASN A 72 2.52 -1.95 -6.61
N HIS A 73 2.87 -3.23 -6.41
CA HIS A 73 3.14 -3.77 -5.08
C HIS A 73 4.34 -3.09 -4.40
N LEU A 74 5.43 -2.87 -5.12
CA LEU A 74 6.59 -2.15 -4.58
C LEU A 74 6.23 -0.73 -4.14
N ASN A 75 5.47 -0.01 -4.97
CA ASN A 75 5.00 1.32 -4.59
C ASN A 75 4.05 1.28 -3.38
N ASP A 76 3.23 0.24 -3.23
CA ASP A 76 2.43 0.05 -2.01
C ASP A 76 3.31 -0.17 -0.78
N ILE A 77 4.37 -0.97 -0.87
CA ILE A 77 5.33 -1.17 0.24
C ILE A 77 5.97 0.16 0.64
N GLU A 78 6.47 0.93 -0.34
CA GLU A 78 7.13 2.22 -0.12
C GLU A 78 6.22 3.27 0.54
N ASN A 79 4.90 3.14 0.45
CA ASN A 79 3.95 4.12 0.99
C ASN A 79 3.20 3.63 2.24
N VAL A 80 2.78 2.36 2.26
CA VAL A 80 2.03 1.78 3.38
C VAL A 80 2.94 1.60 4.59
N VAL A 81 4.20 1.20 4.41
CA VAL A 81 5.13 1.05 5.54
C VAL A 81 5.37 2.38 6.28
N PRO A 82 5.72 3.49 5.60
CA PRO A 82 5.81 4.79 6.27
C PRO A 82 4.50 5.25 6.90
N PHE A 83 3.36 5.02 6.24
CA PHE A 83 2.06 5.39 6.80
C PHE A 83 1.74 4.67 8.10
N VAL A 84 2.01 3.37 8.19
CA VAL A 84 1.78 2.61 9.43
C VAL A 84 2.67 3.12 10.55
N LEU A 85 3.95 3.39 10.27
CA LEU A 85 4.89 3.89 11.28
C LEU A 85 4.55 5.32 11.73
N ILE A 86 4.36 6.24 10.78
CA ILE A 86 4.03 7.64 11.07
C ILE A 86 2.64 7.75 11.70
N GLY A 87 1.65 7.02 11.19
CA GLY A 87 0.29 7.02 11.75
C GLY A 87 0.24 6.48 13.18
N PHE A 88 1.07 5.48 13.51
CA PHE A 88 1.22 5.00 14.88
C PHE A 88 1.77 6.10 15.80
N CYS A 89 2.87 6.74 15.41
CA CYS A 89 3.44 7.87 16.14
C CYS A 89 2.45 9.04 16.25
N TYR A 90 1.68 9.33 15.19
CA TYR A 90 0.68 10.39 15.17
C TYR A 90 -0.42 10.16 16.19
N THR A 91 -0.82 8.90 16.43
CA THR A 91 -1.81 8.59 17.49
C THR A 91 -1.29 8.90 18.90
N ALA A 92 0.04 8.88 19.11
CA ALA A 92 0.68 9.24 20.36
C ALA A 92 0.62 10.75 20.64
N CYS A 93 0.52 11.59 19.61
CA CYS A 93 0.40 13.04 19.74
C CYS A 93 -1.00 13.51 20.16
N ASN A 94 -1.95 12.58 20.40
CA ASN A 94 -3.35 12.85 20.75
C ASN A 94 -4.02 13.94 19.85
N PRO A 95 -4.00 13.78 18.51
CA PRO A 95 -4.56 14.75 17.59
C PRO A 95 -6.09 14.80 17.68
N ALA A 96 -6.67 15.88 17.16
CA ALA A 96 -8.12 15.97 17.00
C ALA A 96 -8.65 14.81 16.14
N ILE A 97 -9.73 14.18 16.62
CA ILE A 97 -10.32 12.97 16.01
C ILE A 97 -10.68 13.19 14.54
N SER A 98 -11.30 14.34 14.24
CA SER A 98 -11.69 14.72 12.88
C SER A 98 -10.48 14.78 11.94
N THR A 99 -9.42 15.48 12.37
CA THR A 99 -8.18 15.63 11.60
C THR A 99 -7.53 14.28 11.34
N ALA A 100 -7.37 13.45 12.36
CA ALA A 100 -6.77 12.12 12.20
C ALA A 100 -7.56 11.20 11.26
N LEU A 101 -8.89 11.18 11.39
CA LEU A 101 -9.77 10.41 10.50
C LEU A 101 -9.61 10.83 9.04
N TRP A 102 -9.52 12.13 8.76
CA TRP A 102 -9.30 12.61 7.40
C TRP A 102 -7.96 12.16 6.84
N HIS A 103 -6.86 12.25 7.60
CA HIS A 103 -5.56 11.76 7.15
C HIS A 103 -5.58 10.27 6.81
N PHE A 104 -6.17 9.44 7.67
CA PHE A 104 -6.25 7.99 7.44
C PHE A 104 -7.14 7.63 6.25
N ARG A 105 -8.29 8.30 6.10
CA ARG A 105 -9.21 8.11 4.97
C ARG A 105 -8.57 8.52 3.64
N VAL A 106 -8.02 9.74 3.60
CA VAL A 106 -7.39 10.28 2.39
C VAL A 106 -6.26 9.36 1.95
N PHE A 107 -5.38 8.95 2.87
CA PHE A 107 -4.33 7.99 2.56
C PHE A 107 -4.91 6.69 1.99
N PHE A 108 -5.80 6.03 2.72
CA PHE A 108 -6.34 4.72 2.32
C PHE A 108 -7.04 4.76 0.95
N PHE A 109 -7.96 5.70 0.74
CA PHE A 109 -8.69 5.81 -0.53
C PHE A 109 -7.79 6.25 -1.67
N SER A 110 -6.80 7.11 -1.42
CA SER A 110 -5.81 7.48 -2.44
C SER A 110 -4.98 6.27 -2.87
N ARG A 111 -4.59 5.40 -1.93
CA ARG A 111 -3.87 4.15 -2.23
C ARG A 111 -4.73 3.12 -2.94
N LEU A 112 -6.03 3.03 -2.62
CA LEU A 112 -6.95 2.20 -3.38
C LEU A 112 -7.07 2.69 -4.82
N PHE A 113 -7.32 3.99 -5.00
CA PHE A 113 -7.42 4.60 -6.33
C PHE A 113 -6.13 4.43 -7.13
N HIS A 114 -4.96 4.66 -6.52
CA HIS A 114 -3.66 4.44 -7.16
C HIS A 114 -3.53 3.02 -7.69
N THR A 115 -3.88 2.02 -6.89
CA THR A 115 -3.82 0.61 -7.30
C THR A 115 -4.78 0.30 -8.44
N PHE A 116 -6.02 0.79 -8.39
CA PHE A 116 -6.98 0.63 -9.49
C PHE A 116 -6.48 1.31 -10.77
N ALA A 117 -6.00 2.55 -10.68
CA ALA A 117 -5.44 3.31 -11.80
C ALA A 117 -4.14 2.69 -12.35
N TYR A 118 -3.43 1.89 -11.54
CA TYR A 118 -2.28 1.14 -12.01
C TYR A 118 -2.69 -0.08 -12.83
N GLN A 119 -3.71 -0.83 -12.39
CA GLN A 119 -4.09 -2.09 -13.05
C GLN A 119 -4.99 -1.88 -14.26
N VAL A 120 -5.88 -0.90 -14.20
CA VAL A 120 -6.65 -0.43 -15.35
C VAL A 120 -5.77 0.56 -16.11
N PRO A 121 -5.69 0.51 -17.45
CA PRO A 121 -4.88 1.43 -18.25
C PRO A 121 -5.53 2.83 -18.30
N PHE A 122 -5.66 3.50 -17.15
CA PHE A 122 -6.04 4.90 -17.12
C PHE A 122 -4.89 5.76 -17.68
N PRO A 123 -5.22 6.81 -18.44
CA PRO A 123 -4.23 7.76 -18.89
C PRO A 123 -3.55 8.44 -17.69
N GLN A 124 -2.27 8.77 -17.88
CA GLN A 124 -1.62 9.75 -17.00
C GLN A 124 -2.45 11.05 -17.06
N PRO A 125 -2.68 11.77 -15.95
CA PRO A 125 -1.91 11.81 -14.70
C PRO A 125 -2.57 11.11 -13.49
N SER A 126 -3.60 10.30 -13.70
CA SER A 126 -4.41 9.68 -12.62
C SER A 126 -3.57 8.99 -11.52
N ARG A 127 -2.57 8.21 -11.93
CA ARG A 127 -1.63 7.53 -11.01
C ARG A 127 -0.79 8.52 -10.20
N ALA A 128 -0.24 9.54 -10.83
CA ALA A 128 0.58 10.54 -10.15
C ALA A 128 -0.24 11.32 -9.12
N LEU A 129 -1.48 11.67 -9.44
CA LEU A 129 -2.38 12.34 -8.51
C LEU A 129 -2.68 11.47 -7.28
N GLY A 130 -3.01 10.19 -7.48
CA GLY A 130 -3.23 9.25 -6.37
C GLY A 130 -1.99 8.98 -5.52
N PHE A 131 -0.79 9.10 -6.09
CA PHE A 131 0.46 9.02 -5.33
C PHE A 131 0.68 10.29 -4.49
N ILE A 132 0.55 11.48 -5.10
CA ILE A 132 0.79 12.78 -4.44
C ILE A 132 -0.17 12.97 -3.27
N VAL A 133 -1.46 12.67 -3.45
CA VAL A 133 -2.46 12.83 -2.38
C VAL A 133 -2.12 11.94 -1.17
N GLY A 134 -1.70 10.69 -1.41
CA GLY A 134 -1.26 9.80 -0.34
C GLY A 134 0.02 10.29 0.34
N LEU A 135 0.99 10.77 -0.43
CA LEU A 135 2.25 11.31 0.08
C LEU A 135 2.02 12.54 0.97
N VAL A 136 1.18 13.48 0.52
CA VAL A 136 0.85 14.70 1.28
C VAL A 136 0.19 14.36 2.62
N ALA A 137 -0.72 13.37 2.65
CA ALA A 137 -1.33 12.94 3.90
C ALA A 137 -0.29 12.40 4.90
N THR A 138 0.65 11.58 4.43
CA THR A 138 1.73 11.03 5.28
C THR A 138 2.70 12.11 5.74
N LEU A 139 3.12 13.01 4.84
CA LEU A 139 4.00 14.13 5.17
C LEU A 139 3.35 15.10 6.16
N SER A 140 2.06 15.40 6.02
CA SER A 140 1.35 16.28 6.93
C SER A 140 1.33 15.73 8.36
N MET A 141 1.10 14.42 8.53
CA MET A 141 1.21 13.77 9.84
C MET A 141 2.64 13.84 10.38
N ALA A 142 3.65 13.58 9.54
CA ALA A 142 5.05 13.65 9.96
C ALA A 142 5.45 15.05 10.46
N VAL A 143 5.07 16.09 9.73
CA VAL A 143 5.34 17.49 10.12
C VAL A 143 4.64 17.83 11.44
N GLN A 144 3.38 17.43 11.61
CA GLN A 144 2.65 17.68 12.86
C GLN A 144 3.30 16.98 14.06
N ILE A 145 3.81 15.75 13.88
CA ILE A 145 4.57 15.06 14.94
C ILE A 145 5.82 15.87 15.30
N LEU A 146 6.59 16.30 14.30
CA LEU A 146 7.82 17.06 14.55
C LEU A 146 7.55 18.38 15.28
N LEU A 147 6.51 19.11 14.90
CA LEU A 147 6.09 20.36 15.57
C LEU A 147 5.50 20.15 16.97
N GLN A 148 5.10 18.93 17.32
CA GLN A 148 4.60 18.60 18.65
C GLN A 148 5.75 18.18 19.59
N VAL A 149 6.82 17.61 19.02
CA VAL A 149 7.99 17.12 19.77
C VAL A 149 9.01 18.23 20.06
N TYR A 150 9.08 19.25 19.19
CA TYR A 150 9.95 20.42 19.31
C TYR A 150 9.12 21.70 19.48
#